data_AF-A0A495QPM5-F1
#
_entry.id   AF-A0A495QPM5-F1
#
_cell.length_a   1.000
_cell.length_b   1.000
_cell.length_c   1.000
_cell.angle_alpha   90.00
_cell.angle_beta   90.00
_cell.angle_gamma   90.00
#
_symmetry.space_group_name_H-M   'P 1'
#
loop_
_entity.id
_entity.type
_entity.pdbx_description
1 polymer ?
#
loop_
_entity_poly.entity_id
_entity_poly.type
_entity_poly.pdbx_seq_one_letter_code
_entity_poly.pdbx_strand_id
1 'polypeptide(L)'
;MPEAMPSPPETVSRRALLGRGVVLGGGALVLPWAAGCAARAEAPRQDVPTLVAAIASEQNLVATYAAARAANPSLAGRLEPVLARHREHLAVLRRHYVPGSGDRADEGGAIPSPSVLPVPGGGAALAALRDAEDRAARERAAAAAKAAPGLAQLLASIGACEAGHAMVVRRAVRDQVPPVRSKADTEAVQRVLAAEHATVYGYGVLGARLGGAPRETAKAVWNAHRARRDELVSALPVAPVAAAPAYRLPFPVTSPRAAARLAAVLEEDLVPVYVGLAGASSPELRAFAADGARRAMARAAAWRVRANEPAPRNAFPGLPATAVSPRPQPGE
;
A
#
# COMPACT_ATOMS: atom_id res chain seq x y z
N MET A 1 8.42 16.15 -61.72
CA MET A 1 9.06 16.67 -60.50
C MET A 1 8.35 16.06 -59.30
N PRO A 2 9.09 15.65 -58.25
CA PRO A 2 8.65 14.61 -57.32
C PRO A 2 7.70 15.14 -56.23
N GLU A 3 6.79 14.26 -55.83
CA GLU A 3 5.78 14.43 -54.78
C GLU A 3 6.47 14.38 -53.40
N ALA A 4 6.32 15.47 -52.63
CA ALA A 4 6.94 15.62 -51.32
C ALA A 4 6.22 14.73 -50.29
N MET A 5 6.93 13.72 -49.77
CA MET A 5 6.46 12.93 -48.64
C MET A 5 6.42 13.78 -47.35
N PRO A 6 5.34 13.72 -46.56
CA PRO A 6 5.34 14.35 -45.24
C PRO A 6 6.28 13.61 -44.28
N SER A 7 7.12 14.36 -43.59
CA SER A 7 8.08 13.89 -42.59
C SER A 7 7.37 13.21 -41.39
N PRO A 8 7.98 12.19 -40.77
CA PRO A 8 7.42 11.58 -39.56
C PRO A 8 7.49 12.57 -38.38
N PRO A 9 6.46 12.64 -37.52
CA PRO A 9 6.53 13.46 -36.32
C PRO A 9 7.53 12.90 -35.32
N GLU A 10 8.29 13.82 -34.73
CA GLU A 10 9.36 13.59 -33.76
C GLU A 10 8.95 12.68 -32.59
N THR A 11 9.83 11.75 -32.24
CA THR A 11 9.70 10.90 -31.06
C THR A 11 9.94 11.70 -29.78
N VAL A 12 8.88 12.01 -29.03
CA VAL A 12 8.98 12.58 -27.68
C VAL A 12 8.94 11.47 -26.63
N SER A 13 10.07 11.27 -25.97
CA SER A 13 10.29 10.33 -24.87
C SER A 13 9.88 10.92 -23.52
N ARG A 14 9.13 10.13 -22.73
CA ARG A 14 9.05 10.13 -21.25
C ARG A 14 8.94 11.47 -20.51
N ARG A 15 7.84 12.20 -20.67
CA ARG A 15 7.19 13.03 -19.60
C ARG A 15 5.99 13.77 -20.16
N ALA A 16 4.79 13.31 -19.84
CA ALA A 16 3.57 14.12 -19.73
C ALA A 16 2.37 13.16 -19.67
N LEU A 17 1.54 13.28 -18.63
CA LEU A 17 0.07 13.23 -18.68
C LEU A 17 -0.49 13.06 -17.27
N LEU A 18 -0.37 14.12 -16.48
CA LEU A 18 -1.44 14.54 -15.58
C LEU A 18 -1.87 15.93 -16.06
N GLY A 19 -3.17 16.06 -16.34
CA GLY A 19 -3.83 17.35 -16.53
C GLY A 19 -4.10 17.75 -17.98
N ARG A 20 -5.36 17.61 -18.41
CA ARG A 20 -6.26 18.72 -18.81
C ARG A 20 -7.52 18.18 -19.48
N GLY A 21 -8.60 18.11 -18.71
CA GLY A 21 -9.95 18.19 -19.24
C GLY A 21 -10.37 19.65 -19.24
N VAL A 22 -10.75 20.16 -20.42
CA VAL A 22 -11.25 21.51 -20.66
C VAL A 22 -12.66 21.64 -20.09
N VAL A 23 -12.91 22.67 -19.28
CA VAL A 23 -14.26 23.25 -19.09
C VAL A 23 -14.13 24.74 -19.35
N LEU A 24 -14.80 25.21 -20.40
CA LEU A 24 -15.02 26.61 -20.72
C LEU A 24 -16.13 27.16 -19.82
N GLY A 25 -15.91 28.34 -19.22
CA GLY A 25 -17.00 29.22 -18.79
C GLY A 25 -16.96 29.71 -17.33
N GLY A 26 -16.33 30.87 -17.11
CA GLY A 26 -16.85 31.96 -16.27
C GLY A 26 -16.89 31.78 -14.75
N GLY A 27 -15.97 32.47 -14.04
CA GLY A 27 -16.07 32.73 -12.61
C GLY A 27 -14.73 32.68 -11.90
N ALA A 28 -14.00 33.80 -11.87
CA ALA A 28 -12.80 33.93 -11.07
C ALA A 28 -13.16 33.85 -9.57
N LEU A 29 -12.93 32.70 -8.95
CA LEU A 29 -12.84 32.57 -7.50
C LEU A 29 -11.41 32.15 -7.16
N VAL A 30 -10.62 33.15 -6.81
CA VAL A 30 -9.35 33.00 -6.12
C VAL A 30 -9.66 32.32 -4.79
N LEU A 31 -9.29 31.05 -4.63
CA LEU A 31 -9.33 30.37 -3.33
C LEU A 31 -8.22 30.97 -2.45
N PRO A 32 -8.53 31.59 -1.30
CA PRO A 32 -7.51 32.07 -0.39
C PRO A 32 -6.92 30.89 0.39
N TRP A 33 -5.67 30.54 0.10
CA TRP A 33 -4.81 29.88 1.06
C TRP A 33 -4.24 30.95 2.00
N ALA A 34 -4.94 31.24 3.12
CA ALA A 34 -4.33 31.59 4.41
C ALA A 34 -5.37 31.95 5.49
N ALA A 35 -5.03 31.53 6.72
CA ALA A 35 -5.41 32.07 8.02
C ALA A 35 -6.81 31.76 8.57
N GLY A 36 -6.89 30.61 9.24
CA GLY A 36 -7.77 30.39 10.38
C GLY A 36 -7.02 29.55 11.42
N CYS A 37 -6.22 30.22 12.25
CA CYS A 37 -5.57 29.64 13.42
C CYS A 37 -6.64 29.19 14.42
N ALA A 38 -7.02 27.92 14.34
CA ALA A 38 -7.36 27.14 15.51
C ALA A 38 -6.45 25.91 15.43
N ALA A 39 -5.50 25.80 16.35
CA ALA A 39 -4.85 24.52 16.60
C ALA A 39 -5.99 23.52 16.79
N ARG A 40 -6.16 22.63 15.80
CA ARG A 40 -7.07 21.51 15.96
C ARG A 40 -6.48 20.74 17.12
N ALA A 41 -7.14 20.80 18.27
CA ALA A 41 -6.67 20.11 19.47
C ALA A 41 -6.26 18.69 19.06
N GLU A 42 -4.97 18.42 19.20
CA GLU A 42 -4.39 17.12 18.89
C GLU A 42 -5.19 16.09 19.68
N ALA A 43 -5.71 15.06 19.01
CA ALA A 43 -6.35 13.97 19.73
C ALA A 43 -5.37 13.47 20.81
N PRO A 44 -5.84 13.08 22.00
CA PRO A 44 -4.96 12.68 23.10
C PRO A 44 -3.95 11.62 22.63
N ARG A 45 -2.79 11.54 23.31
CA ARG A 45 -1.57 10.70 23.07
C ARG A 45 -1.79 9.16 22.95
N GLN A 46 -2.96 8.74 22.47
CA GLN A 46 -3.45 7.38 22.28
C GLN A 46 -2.66 6.58 21.22
N ASP A 47 -1.89 7.28 20.38
CA ASP A 47 -1.07 6.66 19.33
C ASP A 47 0.24 6.08 19.84
N VAL A 48 0.75 6.55 20.99
CA VAL A 48 2.08 6.15 21.49
C VAL A 48 2.17 4.64 21.72
N PRO A 49 1.20 3.95 22.35
CA PRO A 49 1.24 2.49 22.46
C PRO A 49 1.25 1.77 21.10
N THR A 50 0.49 2.28 20.13
CA THR A 50 0.45 1.73 18.76
C THR A 50 1.80 1.90 18.07
N LEU A 51 2.43 3.07 18.22
CA LEU A 51 3.74 3.36 17.67
C LEU A 51 4.84 2.53 18.34
N VAL A 52 4.84 2.41 19.67
CA VAL A 52 5.79 1.58 20.43
C VAL A 52 5.68 0.11 20.01
N ALA A 53 4.46 -0.41 19.88
CA ALA A 53 4.24 -1.78 19.40
C ALA A 53 4.76 -1.97 17.97
N ALA A 54 4.54 -0.99 17.08
CA ALA A 54 5.07 -1.02 15.72
C ALA A 54 6.60 -1.02 15.69
N ILE A 55 7.24 -0.14 16.47
CA ILE A 55 8.71 -0.08 16.59
C ILE A 55 9.27 -1.40 17.11
N ALA A 56 8.68 -1.98 18.17
CA ALA A 56 9.14 -3.23 18.75
C ALA A 56 9.02 -4.40 17.76
N SER A 57 7.88 -4.50 17.07
CA SER A 57 7.64 -5.49 16.02
C SER A 57 8.64 -5.35 14.86
N GLU A 58 8.94 -4.12 14.43
CA GLU A 58 9.94 -3.86 13.37
C GLU A 58 11.37 -4.20 13.82
N GLN A 59 11.74 -3.91 15.06
CA GLN A 59 13.03 -4.32 15.63
C GLN A 59 13.20 -5.84 15.64
N ASN A 60 12.13 -6.57 15.97
CA ASN A 60 12.14 -8.03 15.96
C ASN A 60 12.35 -8.58 14.54
N LEU A 61 11.70 -7.99 13.53
CA LEU A 61 11.92 -8.36 12.12
C LEU A 61 13.36 -8.08 11.68
N VAL A 62 13.89 -6.87 11.93
CA VAL A 62 15.28 -6.52 11.61
C VAL A 62 16.26 -7.51 12.24
N ALA A 63 16.07 -7.83 13.52
CA ALA A 63 16.94 -8.75 14.24
C ALA A 63 16.82 -10.19 13.72
N THR A 64 15.61 -10.65 13.39
CA THR A 64 15.34 -11.97 12.80
C THR A 64 15.97 -12.10 11.41
N TYR A 65 15.86 -11.09 10.55
CA TYR A 65 16.52 -11.06 9.24
C TYR A 65 18.03 -11.02 9.35
N ALA A 66 18.59 -10.24 10.28
CA ALA A 66 20.03 -10.17 10.51
C ALA A 66 20.58 -11.54 10.96
N ALA A 67 19.89 -12.22 11.87
CA ALA A 67 20.23 -13.57 12.31
C ALA A 67 20.12 -14.60 11.18
N ALA A 68 19.02 -14.57 10.41
CA ALA A 68 18.82 -15.45 9.25
C ALA A 68 19.92 -15.29 8.20
N ARG A 69 20.32 -14.04 7.92
CA ARG A 69 21.39 -13.69 6.98
C ARG A 69 22.75 -14.23 7.45
N ALA A 70 23.08 -14.08 8.74
CA ALA A 70 24.31 -14.60 9.31
C ALA A 70 24.34 -16.14 9.29
N ALA A 71 23.22 -16.79 9.61
CA ALA A 71 23.11 -18.25 9.63
C ALA A 71 23.05 -18.89 8.22
N ASN A 72 22.74 -18.12 7.17
CA ASN A 72 22.55 -18.63 5.82
C ASN A 72 23.28 -17.79 4.75
N PRO A 73 24.62 -17.91 4.62
CA PRO A 73 25.41 -17.09 3.68
C PRO A 73 24.95 -17.16 2.22
N SER A 74 24.45 -18.31 1.76
CA SER A 74 23.93 -18.50 0.40
C SER A 74 22.65 -17.70 0.12
N LEU A 75 21.91 -17.31 1.16
CA LEU A 75 20.72 -16.47 1.06
C LEU A 75 21.02 -14.99 1.30
N ALA A 76 22.24 -14.62 1.70
CA ALA A 76 22.56 -13.27 2.16
C ALA A 76 22.24 -12.19 1.12
N GLY A 77 22.60 -12.42 -0.16
CA GLY A 77 22.29 -11.49 -1.25
C GLY A 77 20.78 -11.31 -1.51
N ARG A 78 19.96 -12.31 -1.17
CA ARG A 78 18.50 -12.23 -1.27
C ARG A 78 17.86 -11.53 -0.07
N LEU A 79 18.44 -11.70 1.12
CA LEU A 79 17.92 -11.15 2.37
C LEU A 79 18.31 -9.68 2.58
N GLU A 80 19.50 -9.26 2.13
CA GLU A 80 20.00 -7.89 2.37
C GLU A 80 19.06 -6.79 1.85
N PRO A 81 18.49 -6.86 0.63
CA PRO A 81 17.56 -5.82 0.17
C PRO A 81 16.24 -5.77 0.94
N VAL A 82 15.84 -6.88 1.59
CA VAL A 82 14.65 -6.91 2.46
C VAL A 82 14.99 -6.32 3.83
N LEU A 83 16.11 -6.74 4.41
CA LEU A 83 16.64 -6.20 5.66
C LEU A 83 16.89 -4.68 5.58
N ALA A 84 17.41 -4.18 4.46
CA ALA A 84 17.58 -2.74 4.24
C ALA A 84 16.24 -1.98 4.32
N ARG A 85 15.16 -2.55 3.74
CA ARG A 85 13.83 -1.93 3.78
C ARG A 85 13.24 -1.90 5.19
N HIS A 86 13.37 -2.97 5.97
CA HIS A 86 12.95 -2.94 7.39
C HIS A 86 13.74 -1.92 8.22
N ARG A 87 15.03 -1.72 7.93
CA ARG A 87 15.81 -0.65 8.58
C ARG A 87 15.28 0.73 8.22
N GLU A 88 14.84 0.94 6.98
CA GLU A 88 14.17 2.19 6.56
C GLU A 88 12.83 2.38 7.29
N HIS A 89 12.00 1.34 7.39
CA HIS A 89 10.76 1.35 8.17
C HIS A 89 11.00 1.72 9.63
N LEU A 90 11.93 1.03 10.29
CA LEU A 90 12.30 1.27 11.68
C LEU A 90 12.81 2.70 11.89
N ALA A 91 13.62 3.21 10.97
CA ALA A 91 14.15 4.57 11.05
C ALA A 91 13.02 5.60 11.00
N VAL A 92 12.02 5.41 10.14
CA VAL A 92 10.88 6.34 10.04
C VAL A 92 9.96 6.23 11.24
N LEU A 93 9.60 5.01 11.68
CA LEU A 93 8.80 4.81 12.89
C LEU A 93 9.44 5.49 14.12
N ARG A 94 10.77 5.36 14.29
CA ARG A 94 11.49 6.02 15.38
C ARG A 94 11.51 7.54 15.29
N ARG A 95 11.44 8.14 14.10
CA ARG A 95 11.32 9.61 13.95
C ARG A 95 9.99 10.15 14.46
N HIS A 96 8.94 9.31 14.46
CA HIS A 96 7.64 9.67 15.03
C HIS A 96 7.60 9.49 16.56
N TYR A 97 8.62 8.86 17.16
CA TYR A 97 8.68 8.62 18.60
C TYR A 97 9.57 9.68 19.27
N VAL A 98 8.97 10.46 20.18
CA VAL A 98 9.71 11.38 21.06
C VAL A 98 9.84 10.73 22.44
N PRO A 99 11.07 10.34 22.86
CA PRO A 99 11.30 9.75 24.18
C PRO A 99 10.83 10.67 25.32
N GLY A 100 10.14 10.13 26.32
CA GLY A 100 9.75 10.87 27.53
C GLY A 100 8.53 11.78 27.38
N SER A 101 7.65 11.54 26.39
CA SER A 101 6.44 12.34 26.14
C SER A 101 5.22 11.97 27.02
N GLY A 102 5.40 11.11 28.02
CA GLY A 102 4.40 10.78 29.03
C GLY A 102 4.95 11.01 30.43
N ASP A 103 4.20 11.70 31.28
CA ASP A 103 4.55 11.91 32.69
C ASP A 103 4.24 10.67 33.55
N ARG A 104 3.60 9.65 32.95
CA ARG A 104 3.24 8.39 33.60
C ARG A 104 3.82 7.18 32.88
N ALA A 105 4.15 6.13 33.65
CA ALA A 105 4.72 4.88 33.13
C ALA A 105 3.83 4.13 32.11
N ASP A 106 2.53 4.45 32.08
CA ASP A 106 1.50 3.91 31.19
C ASP A 106 1.23 4.76 29.93
N GLU A 107 1.83 5.94 29.80
CA GLU A 107 1.61 6.88 28.68
C GLU A 107 2.56 6.71 27.49
N GLY A 108 3.49 5.76 27.57
CA GLY A 108 4.50 5.53 26.54
C GLY A 108 5.66 4.74 27.11
N GLY A 109 5.42 3.44 27.32
CA GLY A 109 6.42 2.55 27.90
C GLY A 109 7.72 2.53 27.09
N ALA A 110 8.82 2.21 27.77
CA ALA A 110 10.11 2.01 27.13
C ALA A 110 9.97 1.01 25.97
N ILE A 111 10.53 1.35 24.81
CA ILE A 111 10.56 0.45 23.67
C ILE A 111 11.31 -0.83 24.09
N PRO A 112 10.67 -2.01 24.04
CA PRO A 112 11.32 -3.26 24.44
C PRO A 112 12.57 -3.54 23.62
N SER A 113 13.53 -4.24 24.24
CA SER A 113 14.68 -4.79 23.52
C SER A 113 14.21 -5.78 22.44
N PRO A 114 14.93 -5.87 21.30
CA PRO A 114 14.56 -6.78 20.22
C PRO A 114 14.59 -8.25 20.68
N SER A 115 13.56 -8.99 20.29
CA SER A 115 13.46 -10.44 20.41
C SER A 115 13.63 -11.08 19.03
N VAL A 116 14.58 -12.01 18.93
CA VAL A 116 14.88 -12.73 17.68
C VAL A 116 14.06 -14.01 17.61
N LEU A 117 13.31 -14.22 16.53
CA LEU A 117 12.70 -15.53 16.30
C LEU A 117 13.78 -16.55 15.92
N PRO A 118 13.78 -17.77 16.48
CA PRO A 118 14.69 -18.82 16.03
C PRO A 118 14.48 -19.11 14.54
N VAL A 119 15.49 -18.85 13.71
CA VAL A 119 15.44 -19.11 12.27
C VAL A 119 16.23 -20.39 11.97
N PRO A 120 15.57 -21.47 11.50
CA PRO A 120 16.26 -22.69 11.08
C PRO A 120 17.12 -22.45 9.83
N GLY A 121 18.00 -23.38 9.47
CA GLY A 121 18.79 -23.29 8.24
C GLY A 121 17.97 -23.54 6.95
N GLY A 122 18.47 -23.03 5.82
CA GLY A 122 18.01 -23.39 4.48
C GLY A 122 16.58 -22.94 4.14
N GLY A 123 15.81 -23.79 3.45
CA GLY A 123 14.45 -23.47 3.01
C GLY A 123 13.46 -23.18 4.13
N ALA A 124 13.67 -23.78 5.31
CA ALA A 124 12.87 -23.52 6.50
C ALA A 124 13.07 -22.09 7.02
N ALA A 125 14.26 -21.50 6.83
CA ALA A 125 14.53 -20.10 7.14
C ALA A 125 13.57 -19.16 6.38
N LEU A 126 13.44 -19.41 5.07
CA LEU A 126 12.59 -18.60 4.20
C LEU A 126 11.11 -18.75 4.55
N ALA A 127 10.66 -19.93 4.97
CA ALA A 127 9.29 -20.13 5.42
C ALA A 127 9.00 -19.36 6.72
N ALA A 128 9.91 -19.46 7.70
CA ALA A 128 9.78 -18.73 8.97
C ALA A 128 9.78 -17.21 8.79
N LEU A 129 10.65 -16.69 7.91
CA LEU A 129 10.68 -15.27 7.56
C LEU A 129 9.39 -14.84 6.89
N ARG A 130 8.87 -15.60 5.92
CA ARG A 130 7.57 -15.30 5.29
C ARG A 130 6.44 -15.25 6.30
N ASP A 131 6.35 -16.23 7.20
CA ASP A 131 5.31 -16.23 8.22
C ASP A 131 5.44 -15.03 9.18
N ALA A 132 6.67 -14.57 9.45
CA ALA A 132 6.91 -13.38 10.26
C ALA A 132 6.45 -12.09 9.56
N GLU A 133 6.78 -11.92 8.28
CA GLU A 133 6.31 -10.82 7.43
C GLU A 133 4.78 -10.78 7.36
N ASP A 134 4.18 -11.95 7.16
CA ASP A 134 2.74 -12.10 6.98
C ASP A 134 1.99 -11.74 8.28
N ARG A 135 2.57 -12.05 9.44
CA ARG A 135 2.07 -11.62 10.76
C ARG A 135 2.23 -10.11 10.95
N ALA A 136 3.42 -9.58 10.71
CA ALA A 136 3.68 -8.14 10.84
C ALA A 136 2.72 -7.32 9.97
N ALA A 137 2.52 -7.73 8.71
CA ALA A 137 1.63 -7.05 7.78
C ALA A 137 0.17 -6.99 8.29
N ARG A 138 -0.29 -8.07 8.94
CA ARG A 138 -1.62 -8.14 9.56
C ARG A 138 -1.70 -7.26 10.81
N GLU A 139 -0.66 -7.27 11.64
CA GLU A 139 -0.57 -6.41 12.83
C GLU A 139 -0.58 -4.92 12.44
N ARG A 140 0.17 -4.51 11.41
CA ARG A 140 0.18 -3.14 10.88
C ARG A 140 -1.21 -2.71 10.37
N ALA A 141 -1.89 -3.60 9.64
CA ALA A 141 -3.24 -3.32 9.15
C ALA A 141 -4.25 -3.15 10.29
N ALA A 142 -4.16 -3.98 11.34
CA ALA A 142 -5.01 -3.84 12.53
C ALA A 142 -4.67 -2.57 13.35
N ALA A 143 -3.39 -2.22 13.44
CA ALA A 143 -2.91 -1.02 14.14
C ALA A 143 -3.38 0.27 13.47
N ALA A 144 -3.49 0.30 12.14
CA ALA A 144 -3.97 1.48 11.39
C ALA A 144 -5.38 1.92 11.83
N ALA A 145 -6.24 1.01 12.28
CA ALA A 145 -7.57 1.35 12.79
C ALA A 145 -7.52 2.27 14.03
N LYS A 146 -6.50 2.05 14.88
CA LYS A 146 -6.34 2.69 16.19
C LYS A 146 -5.50 3.96 16.15
N ALA A 147 -4.76 4.17 15.07
CA ALA A 147 -3.84 5.28 14.91
C ALA A 147 -4.52 6.55 14.38
N ALA A 148 -3.94 7.71 14.67
CA ALA A 148 -4.27 8.96 14.02
C ALA A 148 -3.97 8.88 12.51
N PRO A 149 -4.61 9.74 11.69
CA PRO A 149 -4.56 9.64 10.22
C PRO A 149 -3.16 9.46 9.63
N GLY A 150 -2.19 10.28 10.02
CA GLY A 150 -0.83 10.20 9.48
C GLY A 150 -0.11 8.90 9.85
N LEU A 151 -0.22 8.46 11.10
CA LEU A 151 0.37 7.19 11.55
C LEU A 151 -0.35 6.00 10.92
N ALA A 152 -1.66 6.06 10.72
CA ALA A 152 -2.41 5.01 10.04
C ALA A 152 -1.99 4.83 8.57
N GLN A 153 -1.74 5.94 7.84
CA GLN A 153 -1.18 5.89 6.49
C GLN A 153 0.23 5.28 6.49
N LEU A 154 1.07 5.64 7.47
CA LEU A 154 2.40 5.05 7.63
C LEU A 154 2.33 3.54 7.87
N LEU A 155 1.51 3.09 8.81
CA LEU A 155 1.32 1.68 9.13
C LEU A 155 0.73 0.90 7.96
N ALA A 156 -0.24 1.47 7.22
CA ALA A 156 -0.79 0.83 6.02
C ALA A 156 0.27 0.65 4.92
N SER A 157 1.16 1.62 4.74
CA SER A 157 2.26 1.54 3.76
C SER A 157 3.30 0.49 4.14
N ILE A 158 3.72 0.46 5.42
CA ILE A 158 4.65 -0.54 5.95
C ILE A 158 4.04 -1.94 5.82
N GLY A 159 2.80 -2.13 6.27
CA GLY A 159 2.09 -3.42 6.18
C GLY A 159 1.87 -3.90 4.74
N ALA A 160 1.70 -2.97 3.79
CA ALA A 160 1.70 -3.31 2.36
C ALA A 160 3.07 -3.84 1.91
N CYS A 161 4.16 -3.16 2.29
CA CYS A 161 5.52 -3.60 1.96
C CYS A 161 5.83 -5.00 2.54
N GLU A 162 5.54 -5.23 3.82
CA GLU A 162 5.73 -6.51 4.53
C GLU A 162 4.95 -7.64 3.85
N ALA A 163 3.70 -7.40 3.45
CA ALA A 163 2.91 -8.40 2.69
C ALA A 163 3.49 -8.70 1.30
N GLY A 164 4.18 -7.73 0.69
CA GLY A 164 4.96 -7.96 -0.52
C GLY A 164 6.18 -8.86 -0.29
N HIS A 165 6.80 -8.80 0.90
CA HIS A 165 7.93 -9.67 1.29
C HIS A 165 7.48 -11.10 1.60
N ALA A 166 6.33 -11.26 2.27
CA ALA A 166 5.79 -12.55 2.69
C ALA A 166 5.46 -13.51 1.53
N MET A 167 5.32 -13.01 0.30
CA MET A 167 4.70 -13.78 -0.77
C MET A 167 5.64 -14.82 -1.42
N VAL A 168 5.52 -16.08 -0.96
CA VAL A 168 5.54 -17.32 -1.78
C VAL A 168 4.57 -18.35 -1.16
N VAL A 169 3.53 -18.70 -1.93
CA VAL A 169 2.48 -19.74 -1.74
C VAL A 169 1.70 -19.68 -0.42
N ARG A 170 0.52 -19.05 -0.46
CA ARG A 170 -0.69 -19.53 0.24
C ARG A 170 -1.97 -19.20 -0.54
N ARG A 171 -2.95 -20.10 -0.44
CA ARG A 171 -4.32 -19.96 -0.94
C ARG A 171 -5.08 -18.93 -0.10
N ALA A 172 -5.84 -18.07 -0.77
CA ALA A 172 -6.60 -16.98 -0.15
C ALA A 172 -7.54 -17.48 0.97
N VAL A 173 -7.36 -16.95 2.17
CA VAL A 173 -8.35 -17.01 3.26
C VAL A 173 -9.32 -15.85 3.06
N ARG A 174 -10.62 -16.14 3.17
CA ARG A 174 -11.68 -15.13 3.29
C ARG A 174 -11.65 -14.63 4.72
N ASP A 175 -11.05 -13.47 4.94
CA ASP A 175 -11.28 -12.72 6.17
C ASP A 175 -12.55 -11.87 5.99
N GLN A 176 -13.30 -11.69 7.08
CA GLN A 176 -14.45 -10.80 7.11
C GLN A 176 -13.95 -9.36 6.98
N VAL A 177 -14.55 -8.62 6.04
CA VAL A 177 -14.31 -7.19 5.89
C VAL A 177 -15.22 -6.44 6.86
N PRO A 178 -14.71 -5.52 7.70
CA PRO A 178 -15.55 -4.74 8.60
C PRO A 178 -16.55 -3.87 7.81
N PRO A 179 -17.76 -3.62 8.33
CA PRO A 179 -18.71 -2.71 7.68
C PRO A 179 -18.17 -1.28 7.68
N VAL A 180 -18.37 -0.56 6.57
CA VAL A 180 -17.76 0.75 6.31
C VAL A 180 -18.83 1.78 5.97
N ARG A 181 -18.90 2.91 6.69
CA ARG A 181 -19.71 4.10 6.31
C ARG A 181 -19.07 5.38 6.86
N SER A 182 -18.86 6.40 6.03
CA SER A 182 -18.43 7.75 6.47
C SER A 182 -18.77 8.83 5.45
N LYS A 183 -19.37 9.94 5.90
CA LYS A 183 -19.67 11.11 5.05
C LYS A 183 -18.47 12.02 4.84
N ALA A 184 -17.62 12.18 5.86
CA ALA A 184 -16.44 13.05 5.79
C ALA A 184 -15.38 12.52 4.82
N ASP A 185 -15.30 11.19 4.66
CA ASP A 185 -14.27 10.53 3.86
C ASP A 185 -14.72 10.23 2.41
N THR A 186 -15.85 10.81 1.99
CA THR A 186 -16.51 10.51 0.70
C THR A 186 -15.55 10.60 -0.49
N GLU A 187 -14.75 11.66 -0.60
CA GLU A 187 -13.83 11.83 -1.73
C GLU A 187 -12.74 10.74 -1.77
N ALA A 188 -12.24 10.32 -0.61
CA ALA A 188 -11.23 9.28 -0.53
C ALA A 188 -11.82 7.92 -0.93
N VAL A 189 -13.04 7.61 -0.48
CA VAL A 189 -13.77 6.39 -0.87
C VAL A 189 -14.07 6.39 -2.38
N GLN A 190 -14.49 7.53 -2.95
CA GLN A 190 -14.72 7.66 -4.40
C GLN A 190 -13.44 7.44 -5.22
N ARG A 191 -12.28 7.92 -4.75
CA ARG A 191 -10.99 7.66 -5.41
C ARG A 191 -10.63 6.18 -5.43
N VAL A 192 -10.81 5.47 -4.32
CA VAL A 192 -10.59 4.01 -4.26
C VAL A 192 -11.58 3.29 -5.17
N LEU A 193 -12.87 3.69 -5.17
CA LEU A 193 -13.89 3.08 -6.04
C LEU A 193 -13.54 3.25 -7.54
N ALA A 194 -13.08 4.43 -7.96
CA ALA A 194 -12.65 4.66 -9.34
C ALA A 194 -11.48 3.75 -9.73
N ALA A 195 -10.50 3.56 -8.83
CA ALA A 195 -9.37 2.66 -9.05
C ALA A 195 -9.82 1.17 -9.10
N GLU A 196 -10.73 0.75 -8.22
CA GLU A 196 -11.31 -0.60 -8.24
C GLU A 196 -12.06 -0.88 -9.54
N HIS A 197 -12.80 0.09 -10.10
CA HIS A 197 -13.42 -0.08 -11.41
C HIS A 197 -12.40 -0.34 -12.52
N ALA A 198 -11.30 0.42 -12.54
CA ALA A 198 -10.22 0.23 -13.51
C ALA A 198 -9.54 -1.14 -13.33
N THR A 199 -9.32 -1.58 -12.09
CA THR A 199 -8.74 -2.89 -11.78
C THR A 199 -9.66 -4.04 -12.17
N VAL A 200 -10.97 -3.95 -11.90
CA VAL A 200 -11.97 -4.94 -12.35
C VAL A 200 -11.96 -5.06 -13.88
N TYR A 201 -11.90 -3.94 -14.61
CA TYR A 201 -11.78 -3.94 -16.06
C TYR A 201 -10.49 -4.62 -16.53
N GLY A 202 -9.35 -4.22 -15.95
CA GLY A 202 -8.03 -4.77 -16.30
C GLY A 202 -7.92 -6.28 -16.03
N TYR A 203 -8.49 -6.77 -14.93
CA TYR A 203 -8.56 -8.19 -14.61
C TYR A 203 -9.38 -9.00 -15.63
N GLY A 204 -10.45 -8.40 -16.18
CA GLY A 204 -11.21 -8.99 -17.29
C GLY A 204 -10.33 -9.16 -18.54
N VAL A 205 -9.59 -8.11 -18.92
CA VAL A 205 -8.71 -8.14 -20.11
C VAL A 205 -7.57 -9.14 -19.95
N LEU A 206 -6.88 -9.12 -18.81
CA LEU A 206 -5.73 -10.01 -18.58
C LEU A 206 -6.18 -11.47 -18.42
N GLY A 207 -7.37 -11.73 -17.87
CA GLY A 207 -7.91 -13.08 -17.70
C GLY A 207 -8.10 -13.81 -19.03
N ALA A 208 -8.51 -13.07 -20.07
CA ALA A 208 -8.63 -13.58 -21.44
C ALA A 208 -7.28 -14.02 -22.04
N ARG A 209 -6.16 -13.48 -21.54
CA ARG A 209 -4.79 -13.76 -22.02
C ARG A 209 -4.07 -14.82 -21.19
N LEU A 210 -4.68 -15.33 -20.14
CA LEU A 210 -4.16 -16.40 -19.29
C LEU A 210 -4.88 -17.73 -19.59
N GLY A 211 -4.27 -18.86 -19.25
CA GLY A 211 -4.88 -20.19 -19.29
C GLY A 211 -4.54 -20.99 -18.02
N GLY A 212 -5.22 -22.11 -17.79
CA GLY A 212 -4.98 -23.00 -16.64
C GLY A 212 -5.12 -22.32 -15.27
N ALA A 213 -4.36 -22.81 -14.27
CA ALA A 213 -4.36 -22.26 -12.91
C ALA A 213 -4.16 -20.73 -12.81
N PRO A 214 -3.33 -20.07 -13.65
CA PRO A 214 -3.24 -18.62 -13.71
C PRO A 214 -4.55 -17.90 -14.05
N ARG A 215 -5.36 -18.46 -14.97
CA ARG A 215 -6.68 -17.91 -15.30
C ARG A 215 -7.63 -18.05 -14.10
N GLU A 216 -7.60 -19.19 -13.42
CA GLU A 216 -8.40 -19.39 -12.21
C GLU A 216 -7.99 -18.45 -11.07
N THR A 217 -6.69 -18.20 -10.92
CA THR A 217 -6.17 -17.20 -9.98
C THR A 217 -6.67 -15.80 -10.35
N ALA A 218 -6.56 -15.40 -11.61
CA ALA A 218 -7.06 -14.11 -12.08
C ALA A 218 -8.58 -13.96 -11.88
N LYS A 219 -9.36 -15.03 -12.10
CA LYS A 219 -10.82 -15.04 -11.88
C LYS A 219 -11.16 -14.88 -10.39
N ALA A 220 -10.43 -15.56 -9.50
CA ALA A 220 -10.62 -15.41 -8.06
C ALA A 220 -10.32 -13.98 -7.59
N VAL A 221 -9.23 -13.38 -8.11
CA VAL A 221 -8.85 -11.99 -7.80
C VAL A 221 -9.86 -11.00 -8.39
N TRP A 222 -10.32 -11.21 -9.62
CA TRP A 222 -11.37 -10.41 -10.24
C TRP A 222 -12.66 -10.38 -9.40
N ASN A 223 -13.09 -11.54 -8.89
CA ASN A 223 -14.23 -11.63 -7.98
C ASN A 223 -13.99 -10.89 -6.66
N ALA A 224 -12.77 -10.95 -6.12
CA ALA A 224 -12.41 -10.22 -4.91
C ALA A 224 -12.48 -8.70 -5.10
N HIS A 225 -12.02 -8.17 -6.24
CA HIS A 225 -12.16 -6.75 -6.58
C HIS A 225 -13.61 -6.34 -6.78
N ARG A 226 -14.44 -7.19 -7.39
CA ARG A 226 -15.89 -6.93 -7.52
C ARG A 226 -16.57 -6.84 -6.15
N ALA A 227 -16.31 -7.79 -5.27
CA ALA A 227 -16.86 -7.75 -3.90
C ALA A 227 -16.43 -6.47 -3.16
N ARG A 228 -15.14 -6.12 -3.28
CA ARG A 228 -14.57 -4.90 -2.67
C ARG A 228 -15.20 -3.62 -3.22
N ARG A 229 -15.41 -3.54 -4.53
CA ARG A 229 -16.13 -2.45 -5.20
C ARG A 229 -17.55 -2.33 -4.68
N ASP A 230 -18.25 -3.44 -4.51
CA ASP A 230 -19.65 -3.45 -4.06
C ASP A 230 -19.76 -3.01 -2.58
N GLU A 231 -18.76 -3.34 -1.74
CA GLU A 231 -18.62 -2.80 -0.38
C GLU A 231 -18.42 -1.27 -0.38
N LEU A 232 -17.52 -0.75 -1.24
CA LEU A 232 -17.28 0.69 -1.39
C LEU A 232 -18.52 1.45 -1.87
N VAL A 233 -19.24 0.88 -2.83
CA VAL A 233 -20.53 1.41 -3.31
C VAL A 233 -21.53 1.50 -2.16
N SER A 234 -21.60 0.47 -1.33
CA SER A 234 -22.52 0.42 -0.18
C SER A 234 -22.13 1.37 0.97
N ALA A 235 -20.87 1.77 1.03
CA ALA A 235 -20.33 2.68 2.04
C ALA A 235 -20.59 4.17 1.73
N LEU A 236 -20.88 4.52 0.47
CA LEU A 236 -21.03 5.89 0.01
C LEU A 236 -22.42 6.45 0.33
N PRO A 237 -22.53 7.61 1.02
CA PRO A 237 -23.80 8.28 1.27
C PRO A 237 -24.27 9.13 0.08
N VAL A 238 -23.50 9.16 -1.00
CA VAL A 238 -23.74 9.92 -2.22
C VAL A 238 -23.71 8.98 -3.42
N ALA A 239 -24.16 9.45 -4.59
CA ALA A 239 -24.06 8.70 -5.83
C ALA A 239 -22.61 8.20 -6.08
N PRO A 240 -22.40 6.88 -6.18
CA PRO A 240 -21.08 6.32 -6.45
C PRO A 240 -20.56 6.73 -7.83
N VAL A 241 -19.25 6.94 -7.95
CA VAL A 241 -18.62 7.19 -9.26
C VAL A 241 -18.89 6.01 -10.18
N ALA A 242 -19.42 6.31 -11.37
CA ALA A 242 -19.73 5.31 -12.37
C ALA A 242 -18.44 4.74 -12.98
N ALA A 243 -18.47 3.45 -13.31
CA ALA A 243 -17.41 2.85 -14.09
C ALA A 243 -17.42 3.42 -15.52
N ALA A 244 -16.26 3.78 -16.05
CA ALA A 244 -16.11 4.06 -17.48
C ALA A 244 -16.34 2.77 -18.31
N PRO A 245 -16.84 2.88 -19.56
CA PRO A 245 -17.05 1.73 -20.43
C PRO A 245 -15.74 1.05 -20.86
N ALA A 246 -14.62 1.80 -20.86
CA ALA A 246 -13.30 1.29 -21.14
C ALA A 246 -12.22 2.12 -20.43
N TYR A 247 -11.08 1.47 -20.16
CA TYR A 247 -9.91 2.11 -19.55
C TYR A 247 -8.69 1.90 -20.44
N ARG A 248 -7.82 2.92 -20.51
CA ARG A 248 -6.55 2.81 -21.21
C ARG A 248 -5.60 1.90 -20.43
N LEU A 249 -5.09 0.86 -21.08
CA LEU A 249 -4.08 -0.02 -20.49
C LEU A 249 -2.69 0.61 -20.58
N PRO A 250 -1.80 0.36 -19.61
CA PRO A 250 -0.45 0.94 -19.57
C PRO A 250 0.45 0.43 -20.71
N PHE A 251 0.12 -0.71 -21.30
CA PHE A 251 0.82 -1.29 -22.44
C PHE A 251 -0.06 -2.36 -23.11
N PRO A 252 0.27 -2.78 -24.35
CA PRO A 252 -0.41 -3.88 -25.02
C PRO A 252 -0.26 -5.21 -24.27
N VAL A 253 -1.37 -5.92 -24.06
CA VAL A 253 -1.40 -7.20 -23.35
C VAL A 253 -1.55 -8.35 -24.34
N THR A 254 -0.46 -8.71 -25.00
CA THR A 254 -0.46 -9.69 -26.10
C THR A 254 -0.01 -11.09 -25.71
N SER A 255 0.45 -11.29 -24.47
CA SER A 255 0.99 -12.57 -23.99
C SER A 255 0.62 -12.85 -22.53
N PRO A 256 0.72 -14.11 -22.06
CA PRO A 256 0.52 -14.45 -20.65
C PRO A 256 1.48 -13.72 -19.70
N ARG A 257 2.72 -13.46 -20.14
CA ARG A 257 3.69 -12.66 -19.38
C ARG A 257 3.24 -11.20 -19.27
N ALA A 258 2.78 -10.61 -20.39
CA ALA A 258 2.24 -9.25 -20.38
C ALA A 258 0.97 -9.16 -19.51
N ALA A 259 0.15 -10.21 -19.47
CA ALA A 259 -1.04 -10.28 -18.60
C ALA A 259 -0.66 -10.33 -17.11
N ALA A 260 0.34 -11.14 -16.74
CA ALA A 260 0.87 -11.15 -15.38
C ALA A 260 1.49 -9.80 -14.99
N ARG A 261 2.21 -9.15 -15.92
CA ARG A 261 2.74 -7.80 -15.71
C ARG A 261 1.63 -6.76 -15.52
N LEU A 262 0.55 -6.84 -16.31
CA LEU A 262 -0.60 -5.95 -16.13
C LEU A 262 -1.23 -6.14 -14.75
N ALA A 263 -1.41 -7.40 -14.31
CA ALA A 263 -1.91 -7.69 -12.98
C ALA A 263 -1.04 -7.05 -11.89
N ALA A 264 0.29 -7.16 -11.99
CA ALA A 264 1.19 -6.52 -11.04
C ALA A 264 1.05 -4.99 -11.00
N VAL A 265 0.91 -4.34 -12.16
CA VAL A 265 0.74 -2.87 -12.25
C VAL A 265 -0.59 -2.42 -11.64
N LEU A 266 -1.71 -3.09 -11.97
CA LEU A 266 -3.03 -2.74 -11.43
C LEU A 266 -3.07 -2.84 -9.89
N GLU A 267 -2.45 -3.88 -9.35
CA GLU A 267 -2.38 -4.09 -7.90
C GLU A 267 -1.47 -3.06 -7.22
N GLU A 268 -0.36 -2.68 -7.85
CA GLU A 268 0.50 -1.59 -7.33
C GLU A 268 -0.17 -0.23 -7.37
N ASP A 269 -0.95 0.06 -8.42
CA ASP A 269 -1.70 1.30 -8.57
C ASP A 269 -2.83 1.44 -7.53
N LEU A 270 -3.32 0.31 -6.98
CA LEU A 270 -4.28 0.33 -5.87
C LEU A 270 -3.65 0.73 -4.53
N VAL A 271 -2.37 0.43 -4.31
CA VAL A 271 -1.71 0.70 -3.03
C VAL A 271 -1.74 2.19 -2.62
N PRO A 272 -1.37 3.18 -3.46
CA PRO A 272 -1.43 4.58 -3.07
C PRO A 272 -2.84 5.08 -2.74
N VAL A 273 -3.88 4.62 -3.45
CA VAL A 273 -5.26 5.06 -3.14
C VAL A 273 -5.78 4.45 -1.84
N TYR A 274 -5.42 3.20 -1.55
CA TYR A 274 -5.72 2.56 -0.27
C TYR A 274 -4.93 3.18 0.88
N VAL A 275 -3.63 3.41 0.73
CA VAL A 275 -2.82 4.11 1.74
C VAL A 275 -3.37 5.51 1.97
N GLY A 276 -3.79 6.23 0.93
CA GLY A 276 -4.48 7.52 1.09
C GLY A 276 -5.75 7.41 1.93
N LEU A 277 -6.61 6.41 1.65
CA LEU A 277 -7.83 6.15 2.41
C LEU A 277 -7.56 5.71 3.86
N ALA A 278 -6.40 5.13 4.17
CA ALA A 278 -6.01 4.80 5.55
C ALA A 278 -5.84 6.05 6.43
N GLY A 279 -5.81 7.26 5.86
CA GLY A 279 -5.90 8.52 6.59
C GLY A 279 -7.32 9.00 6.88
N ALA A 280 -8.34 8.17 6.61
CA ALA A 280 -9.74 8.50 6.87
C ALA A 280 -10.02 8.74 8.36
N SER A 281 -11.05 9.54 8.62
CA SER A 281 -11.52 9.82 9.98
C SER A 281 -12.13 8.59 10.68
N SER A 282 -12.79 7.70 9.92
CA SER A 282 -13.38 6.46 10.45
C SER A 282 -12.33 5.36 10.69
N PRO A 283 -12.23 4.80 11.92
CA PRO A 283 -11.39 3.64 12.22
C PRO A 283 -11.63 2.43 11.31
N GLU A 284 -12.90 2.18 10.97
CA GLU A 284 -13.32 1.07 10.11
C GLU A 284 -12.80 1.25 8.69
N LEU A 285 -12.86 2.48 8.16
CA LEU A 285 -12.26 2.84 6.88
C LEU A 285 -10.74 2.66 6.90
N ARG A 286 -10.07 3.02 8.00
CA ARG A 286 -8.63 2.83 8.12
C ARG A 286 -8.23 1.36 8.08
N ALA A 287 -8.94 0.51 8.83
CA ALA A 287 -8.74 -0.94 8.83
C ALA A 287 -8.99 -1.54 7.44
N PHE A 288 -10.12 -1.19 6.81
CA PHE A 288 -10.48 -1.61 5.47
C PHE A 288 -9.39 -1.25 4.45
N ALA A 289 -8.90 -0.01 4.53
CA ALA A 289 -7.94 0.50 3.58
C ALA A 289 -6.54 -0.12 3.76
N ALA A 290 -6.10 -0.31 5.01
CA ALA A 290 -4.85 -0.99 5.29
C ALA A 290 -4.87 -2.47 4.86
N ASP A 291 -5.99 -3.17 5.06
CA ASP A 291 -6.20 -4.53 4.52
C ASP A 291 -6.18 -4.54 2.98
N GLY A 292 -6.81 -3.55 2.34
CA GLY A 292 -6.79 -3.36 0.89
C GLY A 292 -5.37 -3.20 0.33
N ALA A 293 -4.59 -2.27 0.89
CA ALA A 293 -3.20 -2.03 0.51
C ALA A 293 -2.32 -3.29 0.68
N ARG A 294 -2.49 -3.99 1.81
CA ARG A 294 -1.80 -5.25 2.12
C ARG A 294 -2.08 -6.33 1.07
N ARG A 295 -3.36 -6.57 0.76
CA ARG A 295 -3.76 -7.59 -0.21
C ARG A 295 -3.30 -7.23 -1.62
N ALA A 296 -3.39 -5.96 -2.00
CA ALA A 296 -2.94 -5.49 -3.31
C ALA A 296 -1.43 -5.71 -3.49
N MET A 297 -0.60 -5.26 -2.55
CA MET A 297 0.85 -5.46 -2.65
C MET A 297 1.26 -6.94 -2.60
N ALA A 298 0.58 -7.78 -1.82
CA ALA A 298 0.79 -9.23 -1.82
C ALA A 298 0.49 -9.85 -3.19
N ARG A 299 -0.62 -9.45 -3.84
CA ARG A 299 -0.98 -9.92 -5.19
C ARG A 299 0.00 -9.39 -6.23
N ALA A 300 0.42 -8.13 -6.14
CA ALA A 300 1.44 -7.55 -7.01
C ALA A 300 2.73 -8.37 -6.98
N ALA A 301 3.25 -8.67 -5.79
CA ALA A 301 4.45 -9.49 -5.63
C ALA A 301 4.32 -10.88 -6.28
N ALA A 302 3.17 -11.56 -6.08
CA ALA A 302 2.90 -12.85 -6.72
C ALA A 302 2.89 -12.76 -8.25
N TRP A 303 2.24 -11.72 -8.80
CA TRP A 303 2.17 -11.50 -10.24
C TRP A 303 3.52 -11.13 -10.86
N ARG A 304 4.37 -10.37 -10.14
CA ARG A 304 5.75 -10.06 -10.59
C ARG A 304 6.62 -11.30 -10.70
N VAL A 305 6.55 -12.21 -9.72
CA VAL A 305 7.24 -13.51 -9.81
C VAL A 305 6.82 -14.25 -11.07
N ARG A 306 5.51 -14.29 -11.35
CA ARG A 306 4.97 -14.92 -12.56
C ARG A 306 5.37 -14.19 -13.86
N ALA A 307 5.50 -12.88 -13.81
CA ALA A 307 5.96 -12.06 -14.92
C ALA A 307 7.50 -12.10 -15.09
N ASN A 308 8.23 -12.77 -14.20
CA ASN A 308 9.69 -12.72 -14.08
C ASN A 308 10.20 -11.26 -14.06
N GLU A 309 9.58 -10.46 -13.18
CA GLU A 309 9.98 -9.10 -12.86
C GLU A 309 10.59 -9.02 -11.45
N PRO A 310 11.53 -8.09 -11.22
CA PRO A 310 12.08 -7.89 -9.88
C PRO A 310 11.01 -7.41 -8.90
N ALA A 311 11.23 -7.69 -7.62
CA ALA A 311 10.40 -7.18 -6.55
C ALA A 311 10.42 -5.63 -6.51
N PRO A 312 9.33 -4.99 -6.04
CA PRO A 312 9.30 -3.54 -5.84
C PRO A 312 10.41 -3.09 -4.89
N ARG A 313 11.06 -1.97 -5.22
CA ARG A 313 12.18 -1.41 -4.43
C ARG A 313 11.74 -0.36 -3.40
N ASN A 314 10.52 0.15 -3.49
CA ASN A 314 10.03 1.19 -2.59
C ASN A 314 9.74 0.60 -1.20
N ALA A 315 10.37 1.12 -0.15
CA ALA A 315 10.09 0.74 1.24
C ALA A 315 8.71 1.27 1.70
N PHE A 316 8.25 2.39 1.18
CA PHE A 316 7.00 3.03 1.59
C PHE A 316 6.02 3.12 0.40
N PRO A 317 5.49 1.99 -0.09
CA PRO A 317 4.56 2.00 -1.21
C PRO A 317 3.31 2.78 -0.82
N GLY A 318 2.90 3.69 -1.70
CA GLY A 318 1.70 4.51 -1.52
C GLY A 318 1.89 5.79 -0.68
N LEU A 319 3.05 6.01 -0.06
CA LEU A 319 3.35 7.29 0.61
C LEU A 319 4.16 8.22 -0.30
N PRO A 320 3.85 9.53 -0.33
CA PRO A 320 4.73 10.51 -0.95
C PRO A 320 6.01 10.67 -0.12
N ALA A 321 7.14 11.02 -0.75
CA ALA A 321 8.42 11.19 -0.07
C ALA A 321 8.36 12.19 1.11
N THR A 322 7.47 13.18 1.04
CA THR A 322 7.23 14.17 2.10
C THR A 322 6.63 13.55 3.37
N ALA A 323 5.87 12.46 3.27
CA ALA A 323 5.28 11.77 4.42
C ALA A 323 6.30 10.89 5.17
N VAL A 324 7.43 10.54 4.52
CA VAL A 324 8.51 9.72 5.07
C VAL A 324 9.53 10.56 5.86
N SER A 325 9.41 11.88 5.79
CA SER A 325 10.24 12.85 6.53
C SER A 325 9.35 13.92 7.18
N PRO A 326 8.61 13.59 8.26
CA PRO A 326 7.92 14.61 9.03
C PRO A 326 8.93 15.61 9.61
N ARG A 327 8.56 16.89 9.70
CA ARG A 327 9.33 17.85 10.51
C ARG A 327 9.28 17.38 11.97
N PRO A 328 10.40 17.42 12.72
CA PRO A 328 10.35 17.27 14.17
C PRO A 328 9.38 18.31 14.71
N GLN A 329 8.36 17.89 15.45
CA GLN A 329 7.48 18.82 16.15
C GLN A 329 7.83 18.81 17.64
N PRO A 330 8.18 19.97 18.23
CA PRO A 330 8.26 20.11 19.68
C PRO A 330 6.88 19.86 20.28
N GLY A 331 6.81 19.11 21.39
CA GLY A 331 5.58 18.98 22.16
C GLY A 331 5.34 20.24 22.97
N GLU A 332 4.18 20.87 22.78
CA GLU A 332 3.56 21.70 23.84
C GLU A 332 2.68 20.81 24.73
#